data_AF-A0A3B9X4S2-F1
#
_entry.id   AF-A0A3B9X4S2-F1
#
_cell.length_a   1.000
_cell.length_b   1.000
_cell.length_c   1.000
_cell.angle_alpha   90.00
_cell.angle_beta   90.00
_cell.angle_gamma   90.00
#
_symmetry.space_group_name_H-M   'P 1'
#
loop_
_entity.id
_entity.type
_entity.pdbx_description
1 polymer ?
#
loop_
_entity_poly.entity_id
_entity_poly.type
_entity_poly.pdbx_seq_one_letter_code
_entity_poly.pdbx_strand_id
1 'polypeptide(L)' 'MADRYELEEFIRASSGAGYVVTHSVSEDNYETIARRAKKLKSEKTPYSIYYIAEDGARDRVA' A
#
# COMPACT_ATOMS: atom_id res chain seq x y z
N MET A 1 -8.12 10.14 -15.26
CA MET A 1 -8.42 8.99 -14.39
C MET A 1 -7.59 9.29 -13.17
N ALA A 2 -8.16 9.83 -12.08
CA ALA A 2 -7.37 10.61 -11.12
C ALA A 2 -6.20 9.86 -10.47
N ASP A 3 -5.15 10.61 -10.14
CA ASP A 3 -3.99 10.13 -9.40
C ASP A 3 -4.42 9.43 -8.09
N ARG A 4 -3.75 8.32 -7.79
CA ARG A 4 -4.08 7.48 -6.65
C ARG A 4 -2.85 6.86 -6.03
N TYR A 5 -2.96 6.50 -4.76
CA TYR A 5 -1.93 5.78 -4.04
C TYR A 5 -2.40 4.36 -3.77
N GLU A 6 -1.46 3.42 -3.81
CA GLU A 6 -1.67 2.04 -3.40
C GLU A 6 -0.76 1.67 -2.24
N LEU A 7 -1.29 0.89 -1.30
CA LEU A 7 -0.54 0.23 -0.26
C LEU A 7 -0.64 -1.27 -0.44
N GLU A 8 0.49 -1.92 -0.61
CA GLU A 8 0.62 -3.37 -0.60
C GLU A 8 1.04 -3.84 0.79
N GLU A 9 0.24 -4.70 1.41
CA GLU A 9 0.51 -5.33 2.69
C GLU A 9 0.94 -6.78 2.48
N PHE A 10 2.12 -7.16 2.96
CA PHE A 10 2.61 -8.53 2.85
C PHE A 10 2.21 -9.32 4.09
N ILE A 11 1.28 -10.25 3.93
CA ILE A 11 0.76 -11.06 5.02
C ILE A 11 1.25 -12.50 4.84
N ARG A 12 1.86 -13.05 5.89
CA ARG A 12 2.29 -14.45 5.95
C ARG A 12 1.31 -15.25 6.78
N ALA A 13 0.66 -16.22 6.16
CA ALA A 13 -0.20 -17.17 6.85
C ALA A 13 0.63 -18.13 7.72
N SER A 14 0.02 -18.65 8.78
CA SER A 14 0.63 -19.67 9.66
C SER A 14 0.96 -20.98 8.93
N SER A 15 0.29 -21.26 7.81
CA SER A 15 0.58 -22.37 6.91
C SER A 15 1.88 -22.21 6.09
N GLY A 16 2.53 -21.05 6.17
CA GLY A 16 3.73 -20.72 5.40
C GLY A 16 3.47 -20.03 4.06
N ALA A 17 2.22 -19.96 3.59
CA ALA A 17 1.82 -19.21 2.41
C ALA A 17 1.92 -17.68 2.65
N GLY A 18 2.26 -16.91 1.62
CA GLY A 18 2.27 -15.45 1.65
C GLY A 18 1.30 -14.88 0.62
N TYR A 19 0.60 -13.81 0.97
CA TYR A 19 -0.26 -13.07 0.04
C TYR A 19 -0.08 -11.56 0.23
N VAL A 20 -0.35 -10.82 -0.84
CA VAL A 20 -0.32 -9.36 -0.86
C VAL A 20 -1.75 -8.83 -0.91
N VAL A 21 -2.07 -7.91 -0.01
CA VAL A 21 -3.34 -7.18 -0.04
C VAL A 21 -3.05 -5.77 -0.52
N THR A 22 -3.68 -5.38 -1.63
CA THR A 22 -3.55 -4.02 -2.19
C THR A 22 -4.73 -3.17 -1.78
N HIS A 23 -4.44 -1.99 -1.22
CA HIS A 23 -5.41 -0.97 -0.88
C HIS A 23 -5.15 0.27 -1.72
N SER A 24 -6.10 0.68 -2.55
CA SER A 24 -5.96 1.86 -3.42
C SER A 24 -6.88 2.99 -2.94
N VAL A 25 -6.37 4.22 -2.87
CA VAL A 25 -7.12 5.43 -2.49
C VAL A 25 -6.76 6.59 -3.43
N SER A 26 -7.68 7.54 -3.63
CA SER A 26 -7.33 8.79 -4.31
C SER A 26 -6.28 9.58 -3.53
N GLU A 27 -5.56 10.46 -4.21
CA GLU A 27 -4.55 11.33 -3.57
C GLU A 27 -5.11 12.12 -2.37
N ASP A 28 -6.33 12.65 -2.47
CA ASP A 28 -6.99 13.38 -1.36
C ASP A 28 -7.13 12.55 -0.08
N ASN A 29 -7.12 11.23 -0.21
CA ASN A 29 -7.29 10.27 0.89
C ASN A 29 -5.97 9.61 1.31
N TYR A 30 -4.82 10.14 0.89
CA TYR A 30 -3.50 9.62 1.22
C TYR A 30 -3.26 9.44 2.73
N GLU A 31 -3.90 10.25 3.58
CA GLU A 31 -3.81 10.08 5.04
C GLU A 31 -4.20 8.66 5.50
N THR A 32 -5.14 8.00 4.78
CA THR A 32 -5.55 6.62 5.05
C THR A 32 -4.39 5.64 4.85
N ILE A 33 -3.63 5.81 3.76
CA ILE A 33 -2.45 5.01 3.44
C ILE A 33 -1.36 5.27 4.48
N ALA A 34 -1.09 6.54 4.80
CA ALA A 34 -0.08 6.91 5.78
C ALA A 34 -0.38 6.33 7.18
N ARG A 35 -1.64 6.39 7.62
CA ARG A 35 -2.08 5.83 8.90
C ARG A 35 -1.92 4.31 8.93
N ARG A 36 -2.28 3.61 7.85
CA ARG A 36 -2.13 2.16 7.75
C ARG A 36 -0.67 1.74 7.68
N ALA A 37 0.15 2.40 6.87
CA ALA A 37 1.60 2.18 6.78
C ALA A 37 2.29 2.36 8.14
N LYS A 38 1.90 3.38 8.92
CA LYS A 38 2.39 3.58 10.29
C LYS A 38 2.06 2.38 11.21
N LYS A 39 0.85 1.84 11.09
CA LYS A 39 0.43 0.64 11.84
C LYS A 39 1.25 -0.59 11.43
N LEU A 40 1.40 -0.84 10.13
CA LEU A 40 2.18 -1.97 9.60
C LEU A 40 3.65 -1.90 10.02
N LYS A 41 4.24 -0.71 9.99
CA LYS A 41 5.60 -0.46 10.50
C LYS A 41 5.73 -0.82 11.99
N SER A 42 4.73 -0.46 12.79
CA SER A 42 4.68 -0.80 14.23
C SER A 42 4.54 -2.31 14.46
N GLU A 43 3.78 -2.99 13.61
CA GLU A 43 3.56 -4.45 13.64
C GLU A 43 4.74 -5.23 13.03
N LYS A 44 5.74 -4.53 12.45
CA LYS A 44 6.84 -5.11 11.67
C LYS A 44 6.36 -5.94 10.47
N THR A 45 5.16 -5.62 9.97
CA THR A 45 4.60 -6.22 8.76
C THR A 45 5.24 -5.54 7.55
N PRO A 46 5.83 -6.29 6.60
CA PRO A 46 6.37 -5.68 5.39
C PRO A 46 5.25 -5.04 4.57
N TYR A 47 5.53 -3.88 3.97
CA TYR A 47 4.59 -3.17 3.12
C TYR A 47 5.33 -2.41 2.01
N SER A 48 4.61 -1.98 0.99
CA SER A 48 5.13 -1.09 -0.06
C SER A 48 4.04 -0.09 -0.46
N ILE A 49 4.44 1.15 -0.74
CA ILE A 49 3.53 2.20 -1.17
C ILE A 49 3.87 2.57 -2.61
N TYR A 50 2.85 2.71 -3.43
CA TYR A 50 2.95 3.11 -4.83
C TYR A 50 2.12 4.36 -5.08
N TYR A 51 2.64 5.25 -5.92
CA TYR A 51 1.87 6.30 -6.57
C TYR A 51 1.50 5.82 -7.97
N ILE A 52 0.24 6.00 -8.35
CA ILE A 52 -0.26 5.72 -9.68
C ILE A 52 -0.75 7.03 -10.29
N ALA A 53 -0.03 7.48 -11.32
CA ALA A 53 -0.39 8.66 -12.09
C ALA A 53 -1.61 8.39 -12.98
N GLU A 54 -2.23 9.46 -13.47
CA GLU A 54 -3.42 9.35 -14.33
C GLU A 54 -3.21 8.55 -15.62
N ASP A 55 -1.98 8.49 -16.12
CA ASP A 55 -1.57 7.72 -17.29
C ASP A 55 -1.36 6.22 -16.99
N GLY A 56 -1.50 5.83 -15.72
CA GLY A 56 -1.30 4.48 -15.22
C GLY A 56 0.15 4.13 -14.88
N ALA A 57 1.09 5.08 -14.96
CA ALA A 57 2.45 4.88 -14.47
C ALA A 57 2.42 4.58 -12.97
N ARG A 58 3.19 3.57 -12.55
CA ARG A 58 3.23 3.08 -11.17
C ARG A 58 4.64 3.18 -10.61
N ASP A 59 4.81 4.08 -9.65
CA ASP A 59 6.11 4.37 -9.03
C ASP A 59 6.10 4.01 -7.55
N ARG A 60 7.15 3.32 -7.08
CA ARG A 60 7.29 2.97 -5.67
C ARG A 60 7.83 4.16 -4.88
N VAL A 61 7.15 4.50 -3.80
CA VAL A 61 7.49 5.65 -2.95
C VAL A 61 7.95 5.26 -1.53
N ALA A 62 7.63 4.04 -1.06
CA ALA A 62 8.14 3.48 0.20
C ALA A 62 8.16 1.94 0.20
#